data_AF-A0A2G2FCT8-F1
#
_entry.id   AF-A0A2G2FCT8-F1
#
_cell.length_a   1.000
_cell.length_b   1.000
_cell.length_c   1.000
_cell.angle_alpha   90.00
_cell.angle_beta   90.00
_cell.angle_gamma   90.00
#
_symmetry.space_group_name_H-M   'P 1'
#
loop_
_entity.id
_entity.type
_entity.pdbx_description
1 polymer ?
#
loop_
_entity_poly.entity_id
_entity_poly.type
_entity_poly.pdbx_seq_one_letter_code
_entity_poly.pdbx_strand_id
1 'polypeptide(L)' 'MLKYLFGIIVVSSLASCEDPELNELMDDYCDCINTSKYDQSSNFECIELMDSIQKKYENQPRKLNKVLEKTNECY' A
#
# COMPACT_ATOMS: atom_id res chain seq x y z
N MET A 1 -46.73 -1.31 -28.19
CA MET A 1 -45.28 -1.01 -28.18
C MET A 1 -44.93 -0.40 -26.85
N LEU A 2 -44.19 -1.08 -25.98
CA LEU A 2 -43.31 -0.41 -25.02
C LEU A 2 -42.27 -1.42 -24.52
N LYS A 3 -41.06 -1.31 -25.09
CA LYS A 3 -39.87 -2.08 -24.75
C LYS A 3 -39.36 -1.56 -23.41
N TYR A 4 -39.48 -2.34 -22.34
CA TYR A 4 -38.72 -2.09 -21.11
C TYR A 4 -37.51 -3.02 -21.12
N LEU A 5 -36.41 -2.52 -21.69
CA LEU A 5 -35.07 -3.05 -21.47
C LEU A 5 -34.71 -2.72 -20.02
N PHE A 6 -34.94 -3.66 -19.11
CA PHE A 6 -34.32 -3.65 -17.78
C PHE A 6 -32.83 -3.91 -17.99
N GLY A 7 -32.09 -2.84 -18.23
CA GLY A 7 -30.63 -2.85 -18.23
C GLY A 7 -30.16 -3.21 -16.83
N ILE A 8 -29.62 -4.42 -16.70
CA ILE A 8 -28.88 -4.83 -15.51
C ILE A 8 -27.60 -3.98 -15.50
N ILE A 9 -27.65 -2.85 -14.82
CA ILE A 9 -26.46 -2.10 -14.44
C ILE A 9 -25.79 -2.96 -13.37
N VAL A 10 -24.89 -3.85 -13.81
CA VAL A 10 -23.91 -4.47 -12.92
C VAL A 10 -23.03 -3.32 -12.45
N VAL A 11 -23.41 -2.74 -11.32
CA VAL A 11 -22.51 -1.89 -10.52
C VAL A 11 -21.42 -2.82 -10.07
N SER A 12 -20.36 -2.90 -10.87
CA SER A 12 -19.08 -3.46 -10.48
C SER A 12 -18.59 -2.60 -9.34
N SER A 13 -18.98 -2.97 -8.12
CA SER A 13 -18.34 -2.48 -6.91
C SER A 13 -16.86 -2.78 -7.09
N LEU A 14 -16.11 -1.73 -7.42
CA LEU A 14 -14.67 -1.65 -7.27
C LEU A 14 -14.41 -1.89 -5.79
N ALA A 15 -14.46 -3.14 -5.36
CA ALA A 15 -13.82 -3.56 -4.14
C ALA A 15 -12.37 -3.16 -4.37
N SER A 16 -11.98 -2.02 -3.79
CA SER A 16 -10.59 -1.69 -3.58
C SER A 16 -9.98 -2.98 -3.06
N CYS A 17 -9.13 -3.61 -3.88
CA CYS A 17 -8.35 -4.75 -3.46
C CYS A 17 -7.37 -4.22 -2.41
N GLU A 18 -7.89 -4.02 -1.20
CA GLU A 18 -7.09 -3.74 -0.03
C GLU A 18 -6.20 -4.96 0.19
N ASP A 19 -4.93 -4.65 0.40
CA ASP A 19 -3.89 -5.63 0.66
C ASP A 19 -3.52 -5.41 2.12
N PRO A 20 -4.22 -6.06 3.07
CA PRO A 20 -4.06 -5.77 4.49
C PRO A 20 -2.63 -6.05 4.96
N GLU A 21 -1.98 -7.05 4.38
CA GLU A 21 -0.57 -7.37 4.68
C GLU A 21 0.35 -6.22 4.25
N LEU A 22 0.18 -5.70 3.03
CA LEU A 22 0.99 -4.56 2.56
C LEU A 22 0.70 -3.30 3.37
N ASN A 23 -0.56 -3.09 3.78
CA ASN A 23 -0.92 -1.94 4.61
C ASN A 23 -0.20 -2.00 5.96
N GLU A 24 -0.27 -3.13 6.67
CA GLU A 24 0.37 -3.33 7.97
C GLU A 24 1.89 -3.11 7.89
N LEU A 25 2.56 -3.68 6.87
CA LEU A 25 4.00 -3.49 6.67
C LEU A 25 4.38 -2.03 6.41
N MET A 26 3.54 -1.28 5.70
CA MET A 26 3.78 0.12 5.43
C MET A 26 3.48 1.01 6.64
N ASP A 27 2.51 0.63 7.47
CA ASP A 27 2.22 1.30 8.74
C ASP A 27 3.43 1.16 9.70
N ASP A 28 4.00 -0.04 9.82
CA ASP A 28 5.24 -0.29 10.58
C ASP A 28 6.41 0.58 10.08
N TYR A 29 6.56 0.70 8.75
CA TYR A 29 7.58 1.56 8.16
C TYR A 29 7.34 3.05 8.45
N CYS A 30 6.10 3.53 8.32
CA CYS A 30 5.77 4.92 8.65
C CYS A 30 6.05 5.24 10.13
N ASP A 31 5.70 4.32 11.03
CA ASP A 31 5.98 4.46 12.47
C ASP A 31 7.48 4.51 12.76
N CYS A 32 8.26 3.67 12.07
CA CYS A 32 9.71 3.68 12.14
C CYS A 32 10.29 5.05 11.73
N ILE A 33 9.95 5.56 10.53
CA ILE A 33 10.45 6.84 10.01
C ILE A 33 10.02 8.02 10.91
N ASN A 34 8.81 7.98 11.44
CA ASN A 34 8.32 9.04 12.33
C ASN A 34 9.05 9.05 13.67
N THR A 35 9.43 7.87 14.19
CA THR A 35 10.20 7.74 15.42
C THR A 35 11.68 8.10 15.20
N SER A 36 12.26 7.71 14.07
CA SER A 36 13.67 7.96 13.73
C SER A 36 14.02 9.43 13.47
N LYS A 37 13.01 10.29 13.27
CA LYS A 37 13.18 11.77 13.29
C LYS A 37 13.85 12.26 14.58
N TYR A 38 13.71 11.51 15.69
CA TYR A 38 14.24 11.88 17.00
C TYR A 38 15.45 11.05 17.43
N ASP A 39 15.78 9.97 16.73
CA ASP A 39 16.91 9.07 17.01
C ASP A 39 17.58 8.60 15.70
N GLN A 40 18.83 9.01 15.46
CA GLN A 40 19.52 8.67 14.22
C GLN A 40 19.84 7.17 14.07
N SER A 41 19.92 6.43 15.18
CA SER A 41 20.26 5.00 15.15
C SER A 41 19.14 4.15 14.53
N SER A 42 17.88 4.57 14.67
CA SER A 42 16.71 3.88 14.10
C SER A 42 16.48 4.15 12.62
N ASN A 43 17.18 5.13 12.01
CA ASN A 43 17.07 5.33 10.55
C ASN A 43 17.57 4.12 9.75
N PHE A 44 18.58 3.41 10.27
CA PHE A 44 19.11 2.23 9.59
C PHE A 44 18.08 1.09 9.61
N GLU A 45 17.37 0.91 10.72
CA GLU A 45 16.31 -0.09 10.86
C GLU A 45 15.15 0.19 9.88
N CYS A 46 14.77 1.46 9.70
CA CYS A 46 13.72 1.81 8.74
C CYS A 46 14.14 1.55 7.28
N ILE A 47 15.42 1.73 6.96
CA ILE A 47 15.96 1.40 5.63
C ILE A 47 15.92 -0.11 5.41
N GLU A 48 16.38 -0.91 6.38
CA GLU A 48 16.35 -2.38 6.29
C GLU A 48 14.90 -2.91 6.17
N LEU A 49 13.96 -2.30 6.87
CA LEU A 49 12.54 -2.62 6.76
C LEU A 49 12.00 -2.34 5.36
N MET A 50 12.30 -1.18 4.78
CA MET A 50 11.91 -0.84 3.41
C MET A 50 12.53 -1.80 2.38
N ASP A 51 13.82 -2.13 2.53
CA ASP A 51 14.50 -3.08 1.65
C ASP A 51 13.84 -4.48 1.71
N SER A 52 13.46 -4.93 2.91
CA SER A 52 12.70 -6.17 3.11
C SER A 52 11.34 -6.15 2.40
N ILE A 53 10.59 -5.05 2.52
CA ILE A 53 9.28 -4.88 1.86
C ILE A 53 9.44 -4.90 0.33
N GLN A 54 10.39 -4.15 -0.21
CA GLN A 54 10.66 -4.13 -1.66
C GLN A 54 11.10 -5.50 -2.16
N LYS A 55 11.95 -6.21 -1.41
CA LYS A 55 12.40 -7.56 -1.74
C LYS A 55 11.24 -8.56 -1.77
N LYS A 56 10.33 -8.49 -0.80
CA LYS A 56 9.13 -9.35 -0.72
C LYS A 56 8.24 -9.20 -1.95
N TYR A 57 8.14 -7.99 -2.49
CA TYR A 57 7.26 -7.66 -3.61
C TYR A 57 7.98 -7.39 -4.93
N GLU A 58 9.26 -7.79 -5.05
CA GLU A 58 10.11 -7.47 -6.22
C GLU A 58 9.54 -7.98 -7.56
N ASN A 59 8.80 -9.09 -7.53
CA ASN A 59 8.16 -9.69 -8.70
C ASN A 59 6.68 -9.30 -8.84
N GLN A 60 6.22 -8.31 -8.07
CA GLN A 60 4.82 -7.87 -8.01
C GLN A 60 4.73 -6.35 -8.27
N PRO A 61 4.86 -5.88 -9.53
CA PRO A 61 4.98 -4.46 -9.85
C PRO A 61 3.82 -3.60 -9.32
N ARG A 62 2.60 -4.15 -9.29
CA ARG A 62 1.43 -3.45 -8.73
C ARG A 62 1.58 -3.20 -7.22
N LYS A 63 2.12 -4.17 -6.47
CA LYS A 63 2.37 -4.01 -5.04
C LYS A 63 3.56 -3.06 -4.80
N LEU A 64 4.61 -3.15 -5.62
CA LEU A 64 5.75 -2.23 -5.54
C LEU A 64 5.35 -0.77 -5.77
N ASN A 65 4.46 -0.50 -6.74
CA ASN A 65 3.91 0.84 -6.94
C ASN A 65 3.13 1.32 -5.71
N LYS A 66 2.37 0.43 -5.07
CA LYS A 66 1.60 0.76 -3.87
C LYS A 66 2.50 1.00 -2.64
N VAL A 67 3.64 0.31 -2.54
CA VAL A 67 4.71 0.63 -1.57
C VAL A 67 5.19 2.07 -1.77
N LEU A 68 5.49 2.47 -3.01
CA LEU A 68 5.93 3.84 -3.32
C LEU A 68 4.86 4.90 -3.01
N GLU A 69 3.60 4.62 -3.37
CA GLU A 69 2.47 5.50 -3.05
C GLU A 69 2.38 5.73 -1.53
N LYS A 70 2.37 4.65 -0.74
CA LYS A 70 2.29 4.73 0.73
C LYS A 70 3.52 5.33 1.39
N THR A 71 4.71 5.13 0.84
CA THR A 71 5.95 5.74 1.35
C THR A 71 5.84 7.27 1.35
N ASN A 72 5.23 7.85 0.31
CA ASN A 72 5.00 9.29 0.23
C ASN A 72 3.96 9.79 1.24
N GLU A 73 3.07 8.92 1.71
CA GLU A 73 2.06 9.25 2.75
C GLU A 73 2.67 9.29 4.16
N CYS A 74 3.83 8.68 4.38
CA CYS A 74 4.53 8.70 5.67
C CYS A 74 5.23 10.04 5.99
N TYR A 75 5.42 10.93 5.01
CA TYR A 75 6.23 12.15 5.12
C TYR A 75 5.42 13.43 5.39
#